data_AF-A0A7X7FQG2-F1
#
_entry.id   AF-A0A7X7FQG2-F1
#
_cell.length_a   1.000
_cell.length_b   1.000
_cell.length_c   1.000
_cell.angle_alpha   90.00
_cell.angle_beta   90.00
_cell.angle_gamma   90.00
#
_symmetry.space_group_name_H-M   'P 1'
#
loop_
_entity.id
_entity.type
_entity.pdbx_description
1 polymer ?
#
loop_
_entity_poly.entity_id
_entity_poly.type
_entity_poly.pdbx_seq_one_letter_code
_entity_poly.pdbx_strand_id
1 'polypeptide(L)'
;IKATIWQFEDFEKSAPYPPGNWAHDQIQSWLVLMNEDESEYFAIGVHAYNGEASSWWLNLSWATATDGWQVTTYPRAQGWRSLRIVVHPYTGQAGDVEFYAAPNPGAGNPPQYVLVGSGRRRATSGTCEGVPVTRVAIGANPRFVPQDYIANTYEIFWYDDAIVTLQDAPLRCPNPELRFDADGDGDVDQSDFAVIQACFTGADGGPFDCSTCRCMNTGGDTDIDGDDLVAFEQCASAPGVAADVTCDDGLPYP
;
A
#
# COMPACT_ATOMS: atom_id res chain seq x y z
N ILE A 1 1.57 -1.28 -8.54
CA ILE A 1 1.28 0.04 -9.20
C ILE A 1 2.26 1.08 -8.68
N LYS A 2 2.75 1.98 -9.52
CA LYS A 2 3.56 3.13 -9.10
C LYS A 2 3.00 4.42 -9.67
N ALA A 3 2.62 5.36 -8.82
CA ALA A 3 2.18 6.69 -9.22
C ALA A 3 3.21 7.73 -8.78
N THR A 4 3.53 8.68 -9.64
CA THR A 4 4.49 9.76 -9.36
C THR A 4 3.94 11.06 -9.92
N ILE A 5 4.19 12.17 -9.22
CA ILE A 5 3.82 13.51 -9.65
C ILE A 5 4.89 14.52 -9.25
N TRP A 6 5.06 15.57 -10.03
CA TRP A 6 5.76 16.78 -9.61
C TRP A 6 4.76 17.78 -9.06
N GLN A 7 5.06 18.33 -7.89
CA GLN A 7 4.26 19.34 -7.22
C GLN A 7 5.13 20.54 -6.93
N PHE A 8 4.69 21.73 -7.33
CA PHE A 8 5.22 23.00 -6.86
C PHE A 8 4.31 23.55 -5.77
N GLU A 9 4.89 23.94 -4.65
CA GLU A 9 4.20 24.64 -3.58
C GLU A 9 4.71 26.09 -3.51
N ASP A 10 3.82 27.06 -3.68
CA ASP A 10 4.15 28.47 -3.39
C ASP A 10 3.77 28.78 -1.95
N PHE A 11 4.69 28.44 -1.07
CA PHE A 11 4.59 28.72 0.35
C PHE A 11 5.15 30.10 0.66
N GLU A 12 4.28 31.11 0.75
CA GLU A 12 4.67 32.43 1.23
C GLU A 12 4.47 32.55 2.75
N LYS A 13 5.51 32.25 3.53
CA LYS A 13 5.49 32.44 5.00
C LYS A 13 5.27 33.92 5.42
N SER A 14 5.45 34.87 4.50
CA SER A 14 5.35 36.31 4.72
C SER A 14 3.97 36.93 4.49
N ALA A 15 2.99 36.18 3.97
CA ALA A 15 1.62 36.69 3.88
C ALA A 15 1.13 37.00 5.31
N PRO A 16 0.77 38.25 5.63
CA PRO A 16 0.35 38.61 6.98
C PRO A 16 -0.88 37.77 7.32
N TYR A 17 -0.72 36.90 8.33
CA TYR A 17 -1.81 36.17 8.94
C TYR A 17 -2.98 37.13 9.13
N PRO A 18 -4.20 36.85 8.59
CA PRO A 18 -5.31 37.74 8.83
C PRO A 18 -5.46 37.88 10.34
N PRO A 19 -5.37 39.10 10.91
CA PRO A 19 -5.46 39.28 12.34
C PRO A 19 -6.90 38.99 12.77
N GLY A 20 -7.16 37.76 13.20
CA GLY A 20 -8.47 37.28 13.60
C GLY A 20 -8.36 35.87 14.15
N ASN A 21 -9.04 35.61 15.26
CA ASN A 21 -8.85 34.38 16.01
C ASN A 21 -9.30 33.09 15.29
N TRP A 22 -10.01 33.12 14.15
CA TRP A 22 -10.74 31.94 13.63
C TRP A 22 -10.59 31.69 12.13
N ALA A 23 -9.41 31.91 11.54
CA ALA A 23 -9.13 31.37 10.20
C ALA A 23 -8.66 29.91 10.35
N HIS A 24 -9.56 28.95 10.08
CA HIS A 24 -9.19 27.54 9.97
C HIS A 24 -8.49 27.31 8.63
N ASP A 25 -7.20 27.62 8.54
CA ASP A 25 -6.46 27.45 7.28
C ASP A 25 -6.21 25.95 7.03
N GLN A 26 -6.99 25.36 6.12
CA GLN A 26 -6.81 23.95 5.75
C GLN A 26 -5.92 23.80 4.52
N ILE A 27 -4.60 23.78 4.70
CA ILE A 27 -3.68 23.59 3.57
C ILE A 27 -3.70 22.13 3.11
N GLN A 28 -4.02 21.91 1.83
CA GLN A 28 -4.22 20.58 1.26
C GLN A 28 -3.70 20.50 -0.16
N SER A 29 -2.92 19.46 -0.43
CA SER A 29 -2.38 19.18 -1.77
C SER A 29 -1.93 17.74 -1.79
N TRP A 30 -2.65 16.87 -2.51
CA TRP A 30 -2.41 15.43 -2.46
C TRP A 30 -2.22 14.84 -3.85
N LEU A 31 -1.40 13.79 -3.91
CA LEU A 31 -1.54 12.70 -4.87
C LEU A 31 -2.35 11.61 -4.19
N VAL A 32 -3.41 11.12 -4.84
CA VAL A 32 -4.25 10.05 -4.31
C VAL A 32 -4.48 8.97 -5.36
N LEU A 33 -4.26 7.71 -4.96
CA LEU A 33 -4.79 6.53 -5.65
C LEU A 33 -6.02 6.06 -4.89
N MET A 34 -7.12 5.76 -5.58
CA MET A 34 -8.36 5.32 -4.92
C MET A 34 -9.19 4.40 -5.81
N ASN A 35 -10.17 3.74 -5.22
CA ASN A 35 -11.20 3.02 -5.95
C ASN A 35 -12.42 3.91 -6.29
N GLU A 36 -13.36 3.40 -7.08
CA GLU A 36 -14.51 4.18 -7.57
C GLU A 36 -15.39 4.75 -6.45
N ASP A 37 -15.67 3.95 -5.41
CA ASP A 37 -16.53 4.33 -4.28
C ASP A 37 -15.78 5.02 -3.13
N GLU A 38 -14.47 5.23 -3.30
CA GLU A 38 -13.57 5.91 -2.36
C GLU A 38 -13.52 5.22 -0.98
N SER A 39 -13.81 3.91 -0.93
CA SER A 39 -13.69 3.09 0.27
C SER A 39 -12.28 2.54 0.51
N GLU A 40 -11.41 2.65 -0.49
CA GLU A 40 -9.97 2.46 -0.42
C GLU A 40 -9.26 3.65 -1.05
N TYR A 41 -8.24 4.16 -0.38
CA TYR A 41 -7.44 5.28 -0.86
C TYR A 41 -6.03 5.26 -0.28
N PHE A 42 -5.08 5.75 -1.06
CA PHE A 42 -3.69 5.97 -0.68
C PHE A 42 -3.34 7.41 -1.02
N ALA A 43 -3.08 8.23 -0.01
CA ALA A 43 -2.82 9.66 -0.18
C ALA A 43 -1.43 10.03 0.33
N ILE A 44 -0.75 10.94 -0.36
CA ILE A 44 0.44 11.63 0.14
C ILE A 44 0.39 13.10 -0.25
N GLY A 45 0.83 13.99 0.64
CA GLY A 45 0.98 15.40 0.34
C GLY A 45 0.94 16.29 1.58
N VAL A 46 0.51 17.53 1.43
CA VAL A 46 0.33 18.44 2.58
C VAL A 46 -1.09 18.28 3.12
N HIS A 47 -1.24 18.09 4.44
CA HIS A 47 -2.54 17.93 5.07
C HIS A 47 -2.60 18.65 6.42
N ALA A 48 -3.53 19.58 6.57
CA ALA A 48 -3.82 20.23 7.85
C ALA A 48 -4.95 19.49 8.60
N TYR A 49 -4.57 18.64 9.57
CA TYR A 49 -5.52 18.02 10.52
C TYR A 49 -5.50 18.77 11.87
N ASN A 50 -6.66 19.07 12.46
CA ASN A 50 -6.76 19.93 13.66
C ASN A 50 -6.59 19.21 15.02
N GLY A 51 -6.21 17.93 15.03
CA GLY A 51 -6.12 17.15 16.27
C GLY A 51 -5.08 17.66 17.27
N GLU A 52 -3.98 18.25 16.79
CA GLU A 52 -2.97 18.92 17.60
C GLU A 52 -2.39 20.13 16.84
N ALA A 53 -2.51 21.32 17.43
CA ALA A 53 -2.36 22.61 16.75
C ALA A 53 -0.93 23.07 16.42
N SER A 54 0.11 22.22 16.43
CA SER A 54 1.50 22.71 16.37
C SER A 54 2.35 22.29 15.17
N SER A 55 2.02 21.26 14.37
CA SER A 55 3.02 20.73 13.41
C SER A 55 2.53 20.05 12.11
N TRP A 56 1.24 19.79 11.92
CA TRP A 56 0.79 18.88 10.84
C TRP A 56 0.93 19.48 9.43
N TRP A 57 0.85 20.80 9.30
CA TRP A 57 1.13 21.51 8.05
C TRP A 57 2.61 21.84 7.85
N LEU A 58 3.54 21.39 8.71
CA LEU A 58 4.98 21.67 8.54
C LEU A 58 5.70 20.53 7.81
N ASN A 59 5.09 19.37 7.74
CA ASN A 59 5.63 18.18 7.09
C ASN A 59 4.64 17.63 6.08
N LEU A 60 5.12 16.74 5.21
CA LEU A 60 4.23 15.90 4.44
C LEU A 60 3.44 14.98 5.38
N SER A 61 2.27 14.57 4.91
CA SER A 61 1.43 13.55 5.52
C SER A 61 1.09 12.50 4.47
N TRP A 62 0.79 11.29 4.93
CA TRP A 62 0.22 10.24 4.10
C TRP A 62 -0.97 9.61 4.80
N ALA A 63 -1.79 8.89 4.05
CA ALA A 63 -2.89 8.13 4.61
C ALA A 63 -3.22 6.90 3.77
N THR A 64 -3.73 5.88 4.43
CA THR A 64 -4.50 4.79 3.82
C THR A 64 -5.90 4.76 4.45
N ALA A 65 -6.86 4.08 3.83
CA ALA A 65 -8.17 3.86 4.46
C ALA A 65 -8.06 3.06 5.77
N THR A 66 -7.04 2.21 5.90
CA THR A 66 -6.80 1.35 7.08
C THR A 66 -6.04 2.07 8.20
N ASP A 67 -5.03 2.87 7.88
CA ASP A 67 -4.12 3.46 8.87
C ASP A 67 -4.47 4.92 9.23
N GLY A 68 -5.38 5.55 8.48
CA GLY A 68 -5.72 6.96 8.63
C GLY A 68 -4.55 7.90 8.30
N TRP A 69 -4.69 9.19 8.66
CA TRP A 69 -3.67 10.20 8.39
C TRP A 69 -2.48 10.11 9.35
N GLN A 70 -1.28 10.13 8.79
CA GLN A 70 0.00 10.06 9.48
C GLN A 70 0.90 11.21 9.04
N VAL A 71 1.49 11.95 9.99
CA VAL A 71 2.47 13.00 9.69
C VAL A 71 3.87 12.42 9.61
N THR A 72 4.59 12.82 8.57
CA THR A 72 5.98 12.42 8.34
C THR A 72 6.94 13.35 9.07
N THR A 73 8.21 12.95 9.13
CA THR A 73 9.33 13.84 9.50
C THR A 73 9.89 14.60 8.31
N TYR A 74 9.32 14.43 7.11
CA TYR A 74 9.78 15.08 5.89
C TYR A 74 9.16 16.48 5.79
N PRO A 75 9.96 17.55 5.91
CA PRO A 75 9.43 18.90 5.93
C PRO A 75 8.87 19.29 4.57
N ARG A 76 7.84 20.14 4.59
CA ARG A 76 7.45 20.87 3.39
C ARG A 76 8.49 21.92 3.03
N ALA A 77 8.51 22.34 1.77
CA ALA A 77 9.43 23.37 1.27
C ALA A 77 8.82 24.13 0.08
N GLN A 78 9.01 25.44 0.02
CA GLN A 78 8.63 26.21 -1.17
C GLN A 78 9.35 25.66 -2.42
N GLY A 79 8.63 25.56 -3.53
CA GLY A 79 9.14 25.10 -4.81
C GLY A 79 8.77 23.67 -5.18
N TRP A 80 9.48 23.14 -6.19
CA TRP A 80 9.25 21.81 -6.75
C TRP A 80 9.69 20.67 -5.82
N ARG A 81 8.86 19.63 -5.75
CA ARG A 81 9.16 18.33 -5.16
C ARG A 81 8.45 17.24 -5.95
N SER A 82 8.93 16.00 -5.84
CA SER A 82 8.22 14.86 -6.41
C SER A 82 7.62 13.99 -5.31
N LEU A 83 6.37 13.58 -5.49
CA LEU A 83 5.67 12.66 -4.61
C LEU A 83 5.44 11.35 -5.36
N ARG A 84 5.53 10.23 -4.64
CA ARG A 84 5.33 8.90 -5.21
C ARG A 84 4.59 7.98 -4.25
N ILE A 85 3.67 7.22 -4.81
CA ILE A 85 2.99 6.09 -4.16
C ILE A 85 3.43 4.82 -4.89
N VAL A 86 3.89 3.83 -4.15
CA VAL A 86 4.15 2.47 -4.65
C VAL A 86 3.17 1.54 -3.95
N VAL A 87 2.31 0.90 -4.73
CA VAL A 87 1.36 -0.12 -4.28
C VAL A 87 1.92 -1.47 -4.66
N HIS A 88 2.21 -2.27 -3.65
CA HIS A 88 2.71 -3.63 -3.74
C HIS A 88 1.53 -4.63 -3.71
N PRO A 89 1.77 -5.91 -4.03
CA PRO A 89 0.77 -6.94 -3.87
C PRO A 89 0.29 -7.01 -2.42
N TYR A 90 -0.94 -7.47 -2.22
CA TYR A 90 -1.57 -7.46 -0.91
C TYR A 90 -0.96 -8.52 0.01
N THR A 91 -0.55 -8.10 1.20
CA THR A 91 -0.12 -8.98 2.29
C THR A 91 -0.93 -8.75 3.56
N GLY A 92 -1.67 -7.64 3.64
CA GLY A 92 -2.37 -7.19 4.85
C GLY A 92 -1.46 -6.48 5.85
N GLN A 93 -0.16 -6.38 5.57
CA GLN A 93 0.84 -5.78 6.45
C GLN A 93 1.22 -4.36 6.01
N ALA A 94 1.86 -3.63 6.93
CA ALA A 94 2.49 -2.37 6.56
C ALA A 94 3.61 -2.66 5.56
N GLY A 95 3.59 -1.97 4.42
CA GLY A 95 4.48 -2.25 3.29
C GLY A 95 3.72 -2.60 2.02
N ASP A 96 2.42 -2.91 2.12
CA ASP A 96 1.57 -3.04 0.93
C ASP A 96 1.46 -1.73 0.15
N VAL A 97 1.63 -0.59 0.83
CA VAL A 97 1.73 0.73 0.22
C VAL A 97 2.90 1.48 0.82
N GLU A 98 3.75 2.03 -0.04
CA GLU A 98 4.87 2.86 0.36
C GLU A 98 4.75 4.26 -0.25
N PHE A 99 5.12 5.25 0.55
CA PHE A 99 5.02 6.66 0.22
C PHE A 99 6.42 7.25 0.18
N TYR A 100 6.76 7.91 -0.92
CA TYR A 100 8.07 8.50 -1.13
C TYR A 100 7.97 9.98 -1.50
N ALA A 101 8.96 10.74 -1.07
CA ALA A 101 9.16 12.13 -1.48
C ALA A 101 10.60 12.34 -1.96
N ALA A 102 10.77 13.19 -2.97
CA ALA A 102 12.07 13.63 -3.45
C ALA A 102 12.10 15.17 -3.50
N PRO A 103 13.26 15.79 -3.16
CA PRO A 103 13.42 17.24 -3.29
C PRO A 103 13.41 17.68 -4.75
N ASN A 104 13.47 19.00 -4.98
CA ASN A 104 13.63 19.62 -6.29
C ASN A 104 14.72 18.90 -7.14
N PRO A 105 14.48 18.65 -8.44
CA PRO A 105 15.39 17.88 -9.29
C PRO A 105 16.79 18.51 -9.44
N GLY A 106 16.96 19.80 -9.10
CA GLY A 106 18.28 20.42 -9.00
C GLY A 106 19.18 19.85 -7.88
N ALA A 107 18.64 19.08 -6.93
CA ALA A 107 19.38 18.46 -5.83
C ALA A 107 19.97 17.07 -6.18
N GLY A 108 19.57 16.47 -7.31
CA GLY A 108 20.05 15.16 -7.77
C GLY A 108 19.25 14.69 -8.98
N ASN A 109 19.93 14.33 -10.06
CA ASN A 109 19.32 13.75 -11.26
C ASN A 109 19.89 12.33 -11.49
N PRO A 110 19.08 11.26 -11.37
CA PRO A 110 17.64 11.25 -11.10
C PRO A 110 17.28 11.67 -9.66
N PRO A 111 16.01 12.06 -9.39
CA PRO A 111 15.57 12.45 -8.05
C PRO A 111 15.82 11.32 -7.06
N GLN A 112 16.45 11.63 -5.93
CA GLN A 112 16.64 10.68 -4.84
C GLN A 112 15.39 10.65 -3.96
N TYR A 113 14.62 9.55 -4.09
CA TYR A 113 13.42 9.34 -3.29
C TYR A 113 13.77 8.84 -1.90
N VAL A 114 13.13 9.43 -0.90
CA VAL A 114 13.18 9.02 0.51
C VAL A 114 11.84 8.40 0.87
N LEU A 115 11.86 7.23 1.50
CA LEU A 115 10.65 6.62 2.08
C LEU A 115 10.19 7.49 3.24
N VAL A 116 8.97 8.02 3.16
CA VAL A 116 8.38 8.89 4.18
C VAL A 116 7.21 8.23 4.91
N GLY A 117 6.72 7.09 4.41
CA GLY A 117 5.62 6.35 5.00
C GLY A 117 5.47 4.96 4.42
N SER A 118 4.91 4.06 5.22
CA SER A 118 4.55 2.69 4.83
C SER A 118 3.24 2.33 5.50
N GLY A 119 2.26 1.89 4.71
CA GLY A 119 0.88 1.64 5.13
C GLY A 119 0.36 0.29 4.63
N ARG A 120 -0.86 -0.02 5.08
CA ARG A 120 -1.64 -1.22 4.79
C ARG A 120 -2.69 -0.94 3.73
N ARG A 121 -3.00 -1.97 2.95
CA ARG A 121 -4.19 -2.01 2.10
C ARG A 121 -5.35 -2.63 2.87
N ARG A 122 -6.57 -2.30 2.50
CA ARG A 122 -7.79 -2.97 2.95
C ARG A 122 -7.95 -4.28 2.18
N ALA A 123 -8.32 -5.34 2.89
CA ALA A 123 -8.68 -6.61 2.28
C ALA A 123 -9.97 -6.48 1.45
N THR A 124 -10.00 -7.12 0.30
CA THR A 124 -11.24 -7.58 -0.31
C THR A 124 -11.77 -8.73 0.55
N SER A 125 -13.00 -8.58 1.05
CA SER A 125 -13.58 -9.49 2.06
C SER A 125 -13.46 -10.96 1.65
N GLY A 126 -12.85 -11.77 2.52
CA GLY A 126 -12.71 -13.21 2.31
C GLY A 126 -11.68 -13.60 1.25
N THR A 127 -10.77 -12.71 0.84
CA THR A 127 -9.75 -13.05 -0.16
C THR A 127 -8.38 -12.58 0.27
N CYS A 128 -7.34 -13.10 -0.38
CA CYS A 128 -5.98 -12.58 -0.29
C CYS A 128 -5.67 -11.45 -1.29
N GLU A 129 -6.72 -10.71 -1.67
CA GLU A 129 -6.59 -9.54 -2.50
C GLU A 129 -6.84 -8.27 -1.69
N GLY A 130 -6.10 -7.22 -2.01
CA GLY A 130 -6.42 -5.89 -1.52
C GLY A 130 -7.47 -5.25 -2.41
N VAL A 131 -8.30 -4.37 -1.85
CA VAL A 131 -9.28 -3.60 -2.64
C VAL A 131 -8.56 -2.92 -3.82
N PRO A 132 -9.05 -3.09 -5.07
CA PRO A 132 -8.38 -2.55 -6.24
C PRO A 132 -8.54 -1.03 -6.31
N VAL A 133 -7.46 -0.32 -6.63
CA VAL A 133 -7.49 1.12 -6.92
C VAL A 133 -7.46 1.36 -8.43
N THR A 134 -8.41 2.16 -8.92
CA THR A 134 -8.66 2.37 -10.36
C THR A 134 -8.60 3.84 -10.78
N ARG A 135 -8.51 4.75 -9.81
CA ARG A 135 -8.56 6.20 -10.04
C ARG A 135 -7.31 6.88 -9.47
N VAL A 136 -6.89 7.93 -10.17
CA VAL A 136 -5.92 8.91 -9.67
C VAL A 136 -6.64 10.22 -9.45
N ALA A 137 -6.47 10.82 -8.27
CA ALA A 137 -6.90 12.18 -8.00
C ALA A 137 -5.70 13.03 -7.56
N ILE A 138 -5.75 14.30 -7.92
CA ILE A 138 -4.71 15.29 -7.62
C ILE A 138 -5.39 16.53 -7.07
N GLY A 139 -4.84 17.13 -6.02
CA GLY A 139 -5.45 18.28 -5.33
C GLY A 139 -6.08 17.89 -4.00
N ALA A 140 -7.23 18.49 -3.70
CA ALA A 140 -8.00 18.22 -2.50
C ALA A 140 -9.31 17.49 -2.88
N ASN A 141 -9.61 16.38 -2.20
CA ASN A 141 -10.93 15.76 -2.23
C ASN A 141 -11.61 16.02 -0.87
N PRO A 142 -12.74 16.77 -0.82
CA PRO A 142 -13.45 17.08 0.41
C PRO A 142 -13.82 15.85 1.27
N ARG A 143 -13.99 14.67 0.68
CA ARG A 143 -14.32 13.44 1.42
C ARG A 143 -13.18 12.95 2.33
N PHE A 144 -11.93 13.24 1.99
CA PHE A 144 -10.78 12.89 2.84
C PHE A 144 -10.41 13.98 3.83
N VAL A 145 -11.20 15.06 3.86
CA VAL A 145 -11.11 16.11 4.87
C VAL A 145 -11.99 15.69 6.04
N PRO A 146 -11.42 15.44 7.24
CA PRO A 146 -12.21 15.01 8.40
C PRO A 146 -13.16 16.08 8.97
N GLN A 147 -13.30 17.24 8.32
CA GLN A 147 -14.00 18.42 8.83
C GLN A 147 -14.79 19.16 7.75
N ASP A 148 -15.97 19.64 8.16
CA ASP A 148 -16.93 20.38 7.32
C ASP A 148 -16.54 21.83 6.96
N TYR A 149 -15.37 22.30 7.41
CA TYR A 149 -14.92 23.67 7.18
C TYR A 149 -13.90 23.70 6.04
N ILE A 150 -14.40 23.72 4.80
CA ILE A 150 -13.61 24.14 3.63
C ILE A 150 -13.33 25.64 3.79
N ALA A 151 -12.35 25.98 4.61
CA ALA A 151 -11.95 27.35 4.85
C ALA A 151 -10.71 27.65 4.00
N ASN A 152 -10.89 28.64 3.12
CA ASN A 152 -9.92 29.35 2.29
C ASN A 152 -8.47 28.86 2.40
N THR A 153 -8.04 28.03 1.44
CA THR A 153 -6.62 27.71 1.29
C THR A 153 -5.96 28.87 0.54
N TYR A 154 -5.16 29.70 1.21
CA TYR A 154 -4.43 30.80 0.56
C TYR A 154 -3.18 30.34 -0.20
N GLU A 155 -2.85 29.06 -0.12
CA GLU A 155 -1.68 28.48 -0.77
C GLU A 155 -2.04 27.83 -2.10
N ILE A 156 -1.19 28.07 -3.10
CA ILE A 156 -1.37 27.55 -4.45
C ILE A 156 -0.39 26.39 -4.66
N PHE A 157 -0.93 25.32 -5.22
CA PHE A 157 -0.17 24.15 -5.64
C PHE A 157 -0.32 23.96 -7.14
N TRP A 158 0.81 23.79 -7.83
CA TRP A 158 0.84 23.41 -9.24
C TRP A 158 1.33 21.99 -9.34
N TYR A 159 0.79 21.27 -10.31
CA TYR A 159 1.16 19.90 -10.56
C TYR A 159 1.66 19.76 -11.98
N ASP A 160 2.66 18.93 -12.16
CA ASP A 160 3.25 18.59 -13.45
C ASP A 160 3.62 17.10 -13.50
N ASP A 161 3.75 16.56 -14.70
CA ASP A 161 4.27 15.20 -14.95
C ASP A 161 3.67 14.12 -14.03
N ALA A 162 2.35 13.92 -14.12
CA ALA A 162 1.65 12.82 -13.45
C ALA A 162 1.85 11.52 -14.24
N ILE A 163 2.59 10.58 -13.65
CA ILE A 163 2.97 9.31 -14.29
C ILE A 163 2.43 8.15 -13.46
N VAL A 164 1.67 7.27 -14.10
CA VAL A 164 1.27 5.97 -13.55
C VAL A 164 1.95 4.86 -14.32
N THR A 165 2.64 3.99 -13.60
CA THR A 165 3.22 2.76 -14.13
C THR A 165 2.50 1.57 -13.52
N LEU A 166 1.91 0.75 -14.37
CA LEU A 166 1.44 -0.58 -13.99
C LEU A 166 2.60 -1.54 -14.18
N GLN A 167 2.89 -2.32 -13.14
CA GLN A 167 3.89 -3.38 -13.19
C GLN A 167 3.21 -4.63 -12.68
N ASP A 168 3.19 -5.65 -13.53
CA ASP A 168 2.70 -6.97 -13.17
C ASP A 168 3.78 -7.65 -12.33
N ALA A 169 3.58 -7.63 -11.02
CA ALA A 169 4.42 -8.33 -10.06
C ALA A 169 3.49 -9.09 -9.13
N PRO A 170 3.02 -10.30 -9.50
CA PRO A 170 2.23 -11.11 -8.59
C PRO A 170 3.06 -11.45 -7.35
N LEU A 171 2.39 -11.62 -6.21
CA LEU A 171 3.05 -12.03 -4.97
C LEU A 171 3.41 -13.53 -5.08
N ARG A 172 4.61 -13.83 -5.57
CA ARG A 172 5.03 -15.22 -5.83
C ARG A 172 5.30 -15.99 -4.55
N CYS A 173 5.00 -17.28 -4.56
CA CYS A 173 5.46 -18.20 -3.52
C CYS A 173 7.00 -18.25 -3.47
N PRO A 174 7.60 -18.64 -2.32
CA PRO A 174 9.05 -18.72 -2.16
C PRO A 174 9.73 -19.48 -3.30
N ASN A 175 9.19 -20.66 -3.65
CA ASN A 175 9.47 -21.30 -4.93
C ASN A 175 8.34 -21.01 -5.94
N PRO A 176 8.64 -20.35 -7.09
CA PRO A 176 7.65 -20.04 -8.11
C PRO A 176 7.30 -21.21 -9.03
N GLU A 177 8.10 -22.29 -9.04
CA GLU A 177 7.88 -23.50 -9.85
C GLU A 177 7.17 -24.62 -9.06
N LEU A 178 7.09 -24.48 -7.73
CA LEU A 178 6.53 -25.50 -6.85
C LEU A 178 5.91 -24.80 -5.63
N ARG A 179 4.58 -24.59 -5.64
CA ARG A 179 3.93 -23.69 -4.68
C ARG A 179 4.04 -24.12 -3.21
N PHE A 180 4.12 -25.42 -2.99
CA PHE A 180 4.13 -26.02 -1.65
C PHE A 180 5.53 -26.10 -1.07
N ASP A 181 6.58 -25.79 -1.84
CA ASP A 181 7.95 -25.59 -1.36
C ASP A 181 8.03 -24.19 -0.73
N ALA A 182 7.66 -24.16 0.55
CA ALA A 182 7.41 -22.98 1.35
C ALA A 182 8.69 -22.40 1.93
N ASP A 183 9.73 -23.20 2.11
CA ASP A 183 11.05 -22.73 2.54
C ASP A 183 12.04 -22.52 1.37
N GLY A 184 11.69 -22.99 0.17
CA GLY A 184 12.35 -22.71 -1.10
C GLY A 184 13.58 -23.59 -1.36
N ASP A 185 13.65 -24.78 -0.76
CA ASP A 185 14.80 -25.67 -0.85
C ASP A 185 14.72 -26.71 -1.98
N GLY A 186 13.57 -26.79 -2.65
CA GLY A 186 13.33 -27.60 -3.85
C GLY A 186 12.64 -28.95 -3.61
N ASP A 187 12.21 -29.25 -2.39
CA ASP A 187 11.33 -30.38 -2.09
C ASP A 187 10.03 -29.96 -1.38
N VAL A 188 9.15 -30.92 -1.12
CA VAL A 188 7.91 -30.70 -0.37
C VAL A 188 7.88 -31.71 0.77
N ASP A 189 8.26 -31.29 1.96
CA ASP A 189 8.48 -32.19 3.08
C ASP A 189 7.79 -31.75 4.38
N GLN A 190 8.27 -32.26 5.52
CA GLN A 190 7.69 -31.96 6.83
C GLN A 190 7.89 -30.50 7.27
N SER A 191 8.89 -29.81 6.73
CA SER A 191 9.17 -28.39 6.95
C SER A 191 8.10 -27.54 6.28
N ASP A 192 7.73 -27.88 5.04
CA ASP A 192 6.61 -27.25 4.33
C ASP A 192 5.26 -27.60 4.95
N PHE A 193 5.13 -28.85 5.40
CA PHE A 193 3.94 -29.28 6.12
C PHE A 193 3.74 -28.46 7.42
N ALA A 194 4.81 -28.01 8.07
CA ALA A 194 4.69 -27.13 9.23
C ALA A 194 4.04 -25.78 8.87
N VAL A 195 4.24 -25.29 7.64
CA VAL A 195 3.59 -24.07 7.14
C VAL A 195 2.10 -24.30 6.95
N ILE A 196 1.67 -25.37 6.27
CA ILE A 196 0.22 -25.66 6.14
C ILE A 196 -0.43 -25.85 7.51
N GLN A 197 0.24 -26.51 8.46
CA GLN A 197 -0.26 -26.65 9.84
C GLN A 197 -0.44 -25.31 10.55
N ALA A 198 0.50 -24.36 10.36
CA ALA A 198 0.39 -23.02 10.94
C ALA A 198 -0.71 -22.18 10.27
N CYS A 199 -0.99 -22.47 9.01
CA CYS A 199 -1.94 -21.75 8.18
C CYS A 199 -3.36 -22.34 8.19
N PHE A 200 -3.53 -23.58 8.66
CA PHE A 200 -4.79 -24.31 8.65
C PHE A 200 -5.86 -23.60 9.48
N THR A 201 -6.94 -23.18 8.83
CA THR A 201 -8.10 -22.56 9.47
C THR A 201 -9.26 -23.55 9.62
N GLY A 202 -9.27 -24.62 8.80
CA GLY A 202 -10.36 -25.59 8.70
C GLY A 202 -11.50 -25.07 7.82
N ALA A 203 -12.43 -25.95 7.46
CA ALA A 203 -13.55 -25.60 6.59
C ALA A 203 -14.42 -24.50 7.22
N ASP A 204 -14.66 -23.43 6.46
CA ASP A 204 -15.32 -22.20 6.91
C ASP A 204 -14.59 -21.50 8.09
N GLY A 205 -13.31 -21.79 8.31
CA GLY A 205 -12.50 -21.31 9.42
C GLY A 205 -12.20 -19.81 9.37
N GLY A 206 -12.41 -19.19 8.21
CA GLY A 206 -12.20 -17.78 7.98
C GLY A 206 -10.76 -17.44 7.58
N PRO A 207 -10.42 -16.13 7.55
CA PRO A 207 -9.25 -15.64 6.85
C PRO A 207 -7.93 -16.06 7.53
N PHE A 208 -6.95 -16.42 6.72
CA PHE A 208 -5.57 -16.72 7.11
C PHE A 208 -4.63 -15.54 6.81
N ASP A 209 -3.37 -15.63 7.26
CA ASP A 209 -2.34 -14.63 6.95
C ASP A 209 -1.87 -14.75 5.50
N CYS A 210 -2.37 -13.90 4.60
CA CYS A 210 -2.03 -13.93 3.17
C CYS A 210 -0.54 -13.78 2.85
N SER A 211 0.22 -13.11 3.73
CA SER A 211 1.66 -12.92 3.52
C SER A 211 2.41 -14.26 3.56
N THR A 212 2.01 -15.11 4.50
CA THR A 212 2.66 -16.39 4.81
C THR A 212 1.94 -17.57 4.16
N CYS A 213 0.61 -17.54 4.12
CA CYS A 213 -0.23 -18.72 3.93
C CYS A 213 -0.87 -18.84 2.55
N ARG A 214 -0.87 -17.78 1.71
CA ARG A 214 -1.56 -17.81 0.41
C ARG A 214 -1.18 -18.98 -0.49
N CYS A 215 0.07 -19.43 -0.41
CA CYS A 215 0.58 -20.53 -1.24
C CYS A 215 -0.08 -21.86 -0.88
N MET A 216 -0.52 -21.99 0.36
CA MET A 216 -1.22 -23.16 0.89
C MET A 216 -2.71 -23.13 0.59
N ASN A 217 -3.28 -22.00 0.17
CA ASN A 217 -4.67 -21.96 -0.33
C ASN A 217 -4.69 -22.28 -1.83
N THR A 218 -5.13 -23.48 -2.14
CA THR A 218 -5.22 -24.06 -3.47
C THR A 218 -6.57 -23.81 -4.12
N GLY A 219 -7.63 -23.64 -3.32
CA GLY A 219 -8.98 -23.31 -3.80
C GLY A 219 -9.15 -21.85 -4.24
N GLY A 220 -8.25 -20.96 -3.80
CA GLY A 220 -8.39 -19.51 -3.97
C GLY A 220 -9.57 -18.94 -3.18
N ASP A 221 -10.05 -19.65 -2.18
CA ASP A 221 -11.18 -19.28 -1.32
C ASP A 221 -10.69 -18.58 -0.04
N THR A 222 -11.42 -18.74 1.07
CA THR A 222 -11.26 -17.88 2.25
C THR A 222 -10.53 -18.54 3.39
N ASP A 223 -10.20 -19.82 3.23
CA ASP A 223 -9.76 -20.74 4.25
C ASP A 223 -8.63 -21.62 3.74
N ILE A 224 -7.97 -22.30 4.67
CA ILE A 224 -7.00 -23.35 4.38
C ILE A 224 -7.46 -24.57 5.13
N ASP A 225 -7.89 -25.59 4.40
CA ASP A 225 -8.62 -26.71 4.96
C ASP A 225 -8.16 -28.08 4.43
N GLY A 226 -9.04 -29.07 4.54
CA GLY A 226 -8.74 -30.45 4.13
C GLY A 226 -8.51 -30.59 2.62
N ASP A 227 -9.15 -29.78 1.79
CA ASP A 227 -9.00 -29.86 0.34
C ASP A 227 -7.59 -29.36 -0.07
N ASP A 228 -7.10 -28.32 0.59
CA ASP A 228 -5.73 -27.82 0.43
C ASP A 228 -4.68 -28.83 0.89
N LEU A 229 -4.95 -29.52 2.00
CA LEU A 229 -4.06 -30.57 2.49
C LEU A 229 -3.99 -31.75 1.51
N VAL A 230 -5.10 -32.14 0.91
CA VAL A 230 -5.12 -33.21 -0.12
C VAL A 230 -4.30 -32.80 -1.34
N ALA A 231 -4.31 -31.52 -1.72
CA ALA A 231 -3.46 -31.02 -2.80
C ALA A 231 -1.98 -30.99 -2.41
N PHE A 232 -1.64 -30.55 -1.18
CA PHE A 232 -0.28 -30.62 -0.66
C PHE A 232 0.28 -32.06 -0.66
N GLU A 233 -0.51 -33.03 -0.21
CA GLU A 233 -0.10 -34.45 -0.15
C GLU A 233 0.22 -35.04 -1.53
N GLN A 234 -0.32 -34.49 -2.62
CA GLN A 234 0.03 -34.92 -3.99
C GLN A 234 1.44 -34.50 -4.41
N CYS A 235 1.95 -33.43 -3.80
CA CYS A 235 3.29 -32.91 -4.02
C CYS A 235 4.31 -33.45 -3.01
N ALA A 236 3.86 -33.90 -1.85
CA ALA A 236 4.71 -34.35 -0.76
C ALA A 236 5.72 -35.40 -1.23
N SER A 237 6.99 -35.09 -1.00
CA SER A 237 8.15 -35.94 -1.23
C SER A 237 8.80 -36.28 0.11
N ALA A 238 10.13 -36.20 0.20
CA ALA A 238 10.88 -36.45 1.41
C ALA A 238 12.04 -35.44 1.49
N PRO A 239 12.62 -35.21 2.68
CA PRO A 239 13.74 -34.30 2.82
C PRO A 239 14.90 -34.68 1.89
N GLY A 240 15.36 -33.72 1.08
CA GLY A 240 16.37 -33.85 0.04
C GLY A 240 15.91 -34.60 -1.22
N VAL A 241 14.62 -34.89 -1.38
CA VAL A 241 14.05 -35.56 -2.54
C VAL A 241 13.18 -34.56 -3.29
N ALA A 242 13.69 -34.04 -4.41
CA ALA A 242 12.95 -33.10 -5.25
C ALA A 242 11.53 -33.59 -5.55
N ALA A 243 10.56 -32.72 -5.30
CA ALA A 243 9.17 -32.99 -5.64
C ALA A 243 8.97 -32.95 -7.18
N ASP A 244 7.86 -33.50 -7.64
CA ASP A 244 7.47 -33.36 -9.04
C ASP A 244 7.04 -31.91 -9.30
N VAL A 245 7.78 -31.20 -10.17
CA VAL A 245 7.53 -29.78 -10.52
C VAL A 245 6.19 -29.52 -11.23
N THR A 246 5.41 -30.57 -11.49
CA THR A 246 4.07 -30.47 -12.09
C THR A 246 2.96 -30.97 -11.15
N CYS A 247 3.29 -31.33 -9.91
CA CYS A 247 2.32 -31.89 -8.95
C CYS A 247 1.22 -30.88 -8.56
N ASP A 248 1.47 -29.58 -8.70
CA ASP A 248 0.54 -28.49 -8.45
C ASP A 248 -0.03 -27.87 -9.74
N ASP A 249 0.25 -28.46 -10.91
CA ASP A 249 -0.28 -28.01 -12.19
C ASP A 249 -1.82 -28.06 -12.20
N GLY A 250 -2.42 -26.95 -12.63
CA GLY A 250 -3.88 -26.84 -12.73
C GLY A 250 -4.58 -26.38 -11.45
N LEU A 251 -3.84 -26.20 -10.36
CA LEU A 251 -4.34 -25.45 -9.21
C LEU A 251 -4.37 -23.95 -9.53
N PRO A 252 -5.42 -23.20 -9.13
CA PRO A 252 -5.42 -21.75 -9.16
C PRO A 252 -4.19 -21.19 -8.45
N TYR A 253 -3.36 -20.41 -9.15
CA TYR A 253 -2.29 -19.65 -8.51
C TYR A 253 -2.92 -18.46 -7.76
N PRO A 254 -2.52 -18.19 -6.50
CA PRO A 254 -3.08 -17.10 -5.70
C PRO A 254 -2.70 -15.71 -6.22
#